data_AF-A0A815WBY5-F1
#
_entry.id   AF-A0A815WBY5-F1
#
_cell.length_a   1.000
_cell.length_b   1.000
_cell.length_c   1.000
_cell.angle_alpha   90.00
_cell.angle_beta   90.00
_cell.angle_gamma   90.00
#
_symmetry.space_group_name_H-M   'P 1'
#
loop_
_entity.id
_entity.type
_entity.pdbx_description
1 polymer ?
#
loop_
_entity_poly.entity_id
_entity_poly.type
_entity_poly.pdbx_seq_one_letter_code
_entity_poly.pdbx_strand_id
1 'polypeptide(L)'
;MSRPSPILDIRFDAWSPETTTTDTWSSQMNSQDQLTIRRRRKLSSLFKYEMVVVFQPQRQPLVLLVPRLLPQHRQQVPPQPQALRPQLPPQQHPRVQQPQRQPLVLLVLRLLPQHRQQVPPQAQALPTTATTTTNNLPAQCSSYTTITDSTRNIAYSSSSTCDTSLFSSTPTWVKFSGGAGSRIVTSASSVSVCGTDAPGWYNGAMPPVGVSNTGTVCYNWAGNNCNWSNNVQVTNCNGFYVYALIAPPTCNLRYCTT
;
A
#
# COMPACT_ATOMS: atom_id res chain seq x y z
N MET A 1 0.67 -17.29 -82.87
CA MET A 1 -0.69 -17.28 -82.28
C MET A 1 -0.50 -16.94 -80.79
N SER A 2 -0.29 -15.72 -80.29
CA SER A 2 -0.69 -14.34 -80.58
C SER A 2 -2.12 -13.95 -80.17
N ARG A 3 -2.20 -13.41 -78.92
CA ARG A 3 -3.13 -12.39 -78.35
C ARG A 3 -4.57 -12.82 -77.93
N PRO A 4 -5.28 -12.04 -77.05
CA PRO A 4 -4.94 -11.52 -75.71
C PRO A 4 -6.16 -11.46 -74.72
N SER A 5 -5.99 -10.73 -73.59
CA SER A 5 -6.79 -10.47 -72.37
C SER A 5 -8.28 -10.03 -72.47
N PRO A 6 -9.02 -9.84 -71.33
CA PRO A 6 -8.90 -8.66 -70.44
C PRO A 6 -8.77 -9.03 -68.93
N ILE A 7 -7.89 -8.40 -68.13
CA ILE A 7 -7.99 -7.11 -67.40
C ILE A 7 -9.25 -6.97 -66.52
N LEU A 8 -9.04 -7.02 -65.19
CA LEU A 8 -9.67 -6.08 -64.27
C LEU A 8 -8.71 -5.71 -63.13
N ASP A 9 -8.40 -4.42 -63.07
CA ASP A 9 -7.62 -3.70 -62.08
C ASP A 9 -8.26 -3.75 -60.68
N ILE A 10 -7.44 -3.90 -59.63
CA ILE A 10 -7.71 -3.25 -58.35
C ILE A 10 -6.41 -2.57 -57.91
N ARG A 11 -6.40 -1.24 -58.01
CA ARG A 11 -5.38 -0.36 -57.42
C ARG A 11 -5.64 -0.14 -55.93
N PHE A 12 -4.51 0.11 -55.26
CA PHE A 12 -4.31 0.56 -53.89
C PHE A 12 -4.88 1.96 -53.62
N ASP A 13 -5.35 2.18 -52.39
CA ASP A 13 -5.18 3.43 -51.63
C ASP A 13 -4.78 3.01 -50.19
N ALA A 14 -3.51 3.10 -49.80
CA ALA A 14 -2.84 4.30 -49.30
C ALA A 14 -3.49 4.83 -48.02
N TRP A 15 -2.95 4.34 -46.90
CA TRP A 15 -3.04 4.92 -45.56
C TRP A 15 -2.49 6.36 -45.60
N SER A 16 -3.31 7.32 -45.18
CA SER A 16 -2.86 8.67 -44.86
C SER A 16 -3.33 9.08 -43.46
N PRO A 17 -2.48 9.78 -42.69
CA PRO A 17 -2.81 10.35 -41.38
C PRO A 17 -3.24 11.82 -41.52
N GLU A 18 -4.25 12.25 -40.75
CA GLU A 18 -4.51 13.67 -40.48
C GLU A 18 -4.12 13.94 -39.01
N THR A 19 -2.96 14.55 -38.72
CA THR A 19 -2.69 16.00 -38.56
C THR A 19 -3.66 16.68 -37.58
N THR A 20 -3.30 16.78 -36.30
CA THR A 20 -2.65 17.95 -35.67
C THR A 20 -3.25 19.30 -36.07
N THR A 21 -4.07 19.85 -35.17
CA THR A 21 -4.25 21.31 -35.02
C THR A 21 -3.81 21.69 -33.61
N THR A 22 -2.64 22.30 -33.56
CA THR A 22 -2.21 23.17 -32.47
C THR A 22 -2.90 24.51 -32.65
N ASP A 23 -3.68 24.96 -31.66
CA ASP A 23 -3.97 26.39 -31.49
C ASP A 23 -3.65 26.82 -30.06
N THR A 24 -2.70 27.74 -29.99
CA THR A 24 -2.32 28.58 -28.87
C THR A 24 -3.49 29.41 -28.35
N TRP A 25 -3.77 29.33 -27.04
CA TRP A 25 -4.39 30.42 -26.28
C TRP A 25 -3.70 30.56 -24.93
N SER A 26 -2.81 31.55 -24.84
CA SER A 26 -2.43 32.20 -23.60
C SER A 26 -3.50 33.22 -23.20
N SER A 27 -3.65 33.42 -21.88
CA SER A 27 -4.38 34.52 -21.20
C SER A 27 -5.90 34.35 -21.07
N GLN A 28 -6.33 33.79 -19.92
CA GLN A 28 -7.45 34.24 -19.06
C GLN A 28 -7.99 33.04 -18.26
N MET A 29 -7.31 32.70 -17.17
CA MET A 29 -7.96 31.97 -16.08
C MET A 29 -8.86 32.95 -15.33
N ASN A 30 -10.17 32.86 -15.54
CA ASN A 30 -11.15 33.42 -14.62
C ASN A 30 -11.81 32.30 -13.82
N SER A 31 -11.90 32.53 -12.51
CA SER A 31 -12.68 31.72 -11.59
C SER A 31 -14.15 31.73 -11.99
N GLN A 32 -14.84 30.61 -11.78
CA GLN A 32 -16.26 30.34 -12.06
C GLN A 32 -16.51 29.72 -13.43
N ASP A 33 -16.32 28.40 -13.51
CA ASP A 33 -17.42 27.48 -13.84
C ASP A 33 -16.94 26.02 -13.76
N GLN A 34 -17.32 25.37 -12.66
CA GLN A 34 -17.31 23.92 -12.49
C GLN A 34 -18.69 23.40 -12.88
N LEU A 35 -18.76 22.37 -13.72
CA LEU A 35 -19.69 21.22 -13.62
C LEU A 35 -19.65 20.38 -14.91
N THR A 36 -18.77 19.37 -14.96
CA THR A 36 -18.88 18.30 -15.99
C THR A 36 -18.96 16.94 -15.31
N ILE A 37 -20.18 16.41 -15.23
CA ILE A 37 -20.48 15.06 -14.74
C ILE A 37 -20.02 14.04 -15.79
N ARG A 38 -18.95 13.28 -15.52
CA ARG A 38 -18.60 12.08 -16.32
C ARG A 38 -19.30 10.84 -15.73
N ARG A 39 -20.20 10.24 -16.51
CA ARG A 39 -20.93 8.99 -16.19
C ARG A 39 -19.95 7.84 -15.89
N ARG A 40 -20.07 7.19 -14.73
CA ARG A 40 -19.31 5.96 -14.38
C ARG A 40 -20.05 4.69 -14.80
N ARG A 41 -19.27 3.70 -15.27
CA ARG A 41 -19.69 2.34 -15.62
C ARG A 41 -20.18 1.58 -14.38
N LYS A 42 -21.18 0.71 -14.62
CA LYS A 42 -21.84 -0.21 -13.68
C LYS A 42 -20.82 -1.10 -12.95
N LEU A 43 -20.79 -1.04 -11.61
CA LEU A 43 -20.22 -2.10 -10.77
C LEU A 43 -21.37 -2.98 -10.25
N SER A 44 -21.09 -4.28 -10.21
CA SER A 44 -22.03 -5.40 -10.09
C SER A 44 -22.81 -5.47 -8.77
N SER A 45 -24.12 -5.69 -8.93
CA SER A 45 -25.10 -6.36 -8.06
C SER A 45 -24.71 -6.69 -6.61
N LEU A 46 -24.95 -5.73 -5.71
CA LEU A 46 -25.71 -5.81 -4.45
C LEU A 46 -25.16 -4.70 -3.53
N PHE A 47 -26.04 -3.85 -3.00
CA PHE A 47 -25.77 -2.60 -2.27
C PHE A 47 -25.49 -1.35 -3.14
N LYS A 48 -26.54 -0.56 -3.40
CA LYS A 48 -26.41 0.82 -3.89
C LYS A 48 -26.23 1.75 -2.69
N TYR A 49 -25.03 2.31 -2.53
CA TYR A 49 -24.81 3.49 -1.69
C TYR A 49 -24.55 4.68 -2.63
N GLU A 50 -25.31 5.77 -2.49
CA GLU A 50 -24.94 7.06 -3.08
C GLU A 50 -24.22 7.90 -2.03
N MET A 51 -23.06 8.44 -2.40
CA MET A 51 -22.36 9.46 -1.60
C MET A 51 -22.82 10.85 -2.05
N VAL A 52 -23.39 11.62 -1.13
CA VAL A 52 -23.62 13.05 -1.29
C VAL A 52 -22.69 13.78 -0.34
N VAL A 53 -21.73 14.53 -0.89
CA VAL A 53 -20.79 15.35 -0.11
C VAL A 53 -21.28 16.79 -0.16
N VAL A 54 -21.72 17.32 0.97
CA VAL A 54 -22.12 18.73 1.08
C VAL A 54 -20.91 19.53 1.54
N PHE A 55 -20.41 20.42 0.69
CA PHE A 55 -19.35 21.37 1.05
C PHE A 55 -19.97 22.68 1.55
N GLN A 56 -19.63 23.09 2.77
CA GLN A 56 -19.87 24.46 3.24
C GLN A 56 -18.55 25.23 3.34
N PRO A 57 -18.50 26.52 2.95
CA PRO A 57 -17.24 27.09 2.47
C PRO A 57 -16.24 27.52 3.54
N GLN A 58 -16.50 27.36 4.85
CA GLN A 58 -15.62 27.96 5.88
C GLN A 58 -15.46 27.21 7.24
N ARG A 59 -15.86 25.93 7.39
CA ARG A 59 -15.45 25.11 8.57
C ARG A 59 -15.23 23.65 8.17
N GLN A 60 -14.38 22.94 8.93
CA GLN A 60 -13.90 21.57 8.65
C GLN A 60 -15.03 20.60 8.22
N PRO A 61 -14.80 19.72 7.23
CA PRO A 61 -15.83 18.84 6.72
C PRO A 61 -16.21 17.78 7.76
N LEU A 62 -17.47 17.79 8.20
CA LEU A 62 -18.06 16.71 8.98
C LEU A 62 -18.67 15.69 8.02
N VAL A 63 -18.15 14.46 7.99
CA VAL A 63 -18.72 13.37 7.19
C VAL A 63 -19.92 12.80 7.95
N LEU A 64 -21.14 13.18 7.57
CA LEU A 64 -22.36 12.63 8.16
C LEU A 64 -22.91 11.50 7.27
N LEU A 65 -22.77 10.25 7.72
CA LEU A 65 -23.41 9.09 7.10
C LEU A 65 -24.87 9.04 7.55
N VAL A 66 -25.80 9.46 6.69
CA VAL A 66 -27.24 9.34 6.97
C VAL A 66 -27.77 8.09 6.26
N PRO A 67 -28.21 7.04 6.98
CA PRO A 67 -28.88 5.91 6.36
C PRO A 67 -30.27 6.36 5.87
N ARG A 68 -30.53 6.27 4.56
CA ARG A 68 -31.91 6.31 4.06
C ARG A 68 -32.58 4.97 4.35
N LEU A 69 -33.49 4.93 5.31
CA LEU A 69 -34.45 3.83 5.42
C LEU A 69 -35.49 4.01 4.30
N LEU A 70 -35.45 3.12 3.31
CA LEU A 70 -36.53 2.98 2.33
C LEU A 70 -37.76 2.39 3.02
N PRO A 71 -39.00 2.81 2.66
CA PRO A 71 -40.20 2.16 3.14
C PRO A 71 -40.17 0.71 2.69
N GLN A 72 -40.11 -0.22 3.64
CA GLN A 72 -40.30 -1.63 3.37
C GLN A 72 -41.69 -1.79 2.75
N HIS A 73 -41.74 -2.35 1.55
CA HIS A 73 -42.99 -2.72 0.90
C HIS A 73 -43.73 -3.66 1.85
N ARG A 74 -44.90 -3.23 2.32
CA ARG A 74 -45.74 -3.98 3.26
C ARG A 74 -46.17 -5.28 2.60
N GLN A 75 -45.42 -6.36 2.80
CA GLN A 75 -45.94 -7.70 2.53
C GLN A 75 -47.00 -7.96 3.59
N GLN A 76 -48.23 -8.16 3.12
CA GLN A 76 -49.32 -8.62 3.98
C GLN A 76 -48.97 -10.02 4.48
N VAL A 77 -48.72 -10.12 5.78
CA VAL A 77 -48.51 -11.40 6.46
C VAL A 77 -49.89 -12.08 6.56
N PRO A 78 -50.06 -13.34 6.10
CA PRO A 78 -51.31 -14.07 6.29
C PRO A 78 -51.60 -14.26 7.79
N PRO A 79 -52.87 -14.27 8.23
CA PRO A 79 -53.19 -14.47 9.64
C PRO A 79 -52.77 -15.87 10.07
N GLN A 80 -51.84 -15.96 11.03
CA GLN A 80 -51.51 -17.23 11.69
C GLN A 80 -52.57 -17.61 12.74
N PRO A 81 -52.85 -18.91 12.94
CA PRO A 81 -53.74 -19.37 13.99
C PRO A 81 -53.16 -19.08 15.38
N GLN A 82 -54.02 -18.67 16.31
CA GLN A 82 -53.66 -18.39 17.69
C GLN A 82 -53.23 -19.69 18.40
N ALA A 83 -51.93 -19.88 18.58
CA ALA A 83 -51.40 -20.86 19.52
C ALA A 83 -51.31 -20.23 20.93
N LEU A 84 -51.83 -20.95 21.91
CA LEU A 84 -51.82 -20.63 23.34
C LEU A 84 -50.40 -20.24 23.80
N ARG A 85 -50.24 -19.03 24.37
CA ARG A 85 -49.00 -18.60 25.03
C ARG A 85 -48.74 -19.45 26.28
N PRO A 86 -47.58 -20.11 26.42
CA PRO A 86 -47.09 -20.57 27.71
C PRO A 86 -46.63 -19.35 28.52
N GLN A 87 -47.08 -19.22 29.77
CA GLN A 87 -46.54 -18.21 30.67
C GLN A 87 -45.13 -18.62 31.11
N LEU A 88 -44.14 -17.78 30.80
CA LEU A 88 -42.79 -17.91 31.35
C LEU A 88 -42.78 -17.43 32.81
N PRO A 89 -42.12 -18.16 33.74
CA PRO A 89 -41.96 -17.70 35.11
C PRO A 89 -41.05 -16.46 35.20
N PRO A 90 -41.23 -15.62 36.24
CA PRO A 90 -40.48 -14.38 36.39
C PRO A 90 -38.99 -14.66 36.62
N GLN A 91 -38.16 -14.17 35.69
CA GLN A 91 -36.70 -14.15 35.83
C GLN A 91 -36.30 -13.12 36.89
N GLN A 92 -35.70 -13.58 37.98
CA GLN A 92 -35.09 -12.71 38.99
C GLN A 92 -33.82 -12.07 38.41
N HIS A 93 -33.77 -10.74 38.44
CA HIS A 93 -32.57 -9.99 38.05
C HIS A 93 -31.45 -10.24 39.08
N PRO A 94 -30.21 -10.55 38.66
CA PRO A 94 -29.07 -10.52 39.54
C PRO A 94 -28.84 -9.10 40.05
N ARG A 95 -28.82 -8.94 41.37
CA ARG A 95 -28.46 -7.71 42.05
C ARG A 95 -27.00 -7.37 41.72
N VAL A 96 -26.78 -6.34 40.91
CA VAL A 96 -25.44 -5.79 40.67
C VAL A 96 -24.91 -5.26 42.01
N GLN A 97 -23.94 -5.96 42.60
CA GLN A 97 -23.23 -5.45 43.77
C GLN A 97 -22.36 -4.27 43.33
N GLN A 98 -22.55 -3.12 43.99
CA GLN A 98 -21.71 -1.94 43.81
C GLN A 98 -20.25 -2.27 44.19
N PRO A 99 -19.26 -1.80 43.41
CA PRO A 99 -17.86 -1.95 43.80
C PRO A 99 -17.59 -1.11 45.05
N GLN A 100 -17.14 -1.77 46.12
CA GLN A 100 -16.64 -1.13 47.33
C GLN A 100 -15.44 -0.25 46.96
N ARG A 101 -15.58 1.07 47.18
CA ARG A 101 -14.48 2.03 47.05
C ARG A 101 -13.42 1.70 48.09
N GLN A 102 -12.28 1.18 47.65
CA GLN A 102 -11.10 1.10 48.50
C GLN A 102 -10.45 2.49 48.61
N PRO A 103 -9.98 2.90 49.80
CA PRO A 103 -9.25 4.15 49.94
C PRO A 103 -7.87 4.04 49.27
N LEU A 104 -7.51 5.05 48.48
CA LEU A 104 -6.15 5.23 47.96
C LEU A 104 -5.22 5.44 49.17
N VAL A 105 -4.37 4.46 49.46
CA VAL A 105 -3.22 4.65 50.34
C VAL A 105 -2.17 5.42 49.53
N LEU A 106 -2.00 6.70 49.85
CA LEU A 106 -0.97 7.55 49.27
C LEU A 106 0.40 7.03 49.73
N LEU A 107 1.06 6.23 48.88
CA LEU A 107 2.40 5.72 49.13
C LEU A 107 3.41 6.86 48.97
N VAL A 108 3.75 7.51 50.08
CA VAL A 108 4.81 8.54 50.10
C VAL A 108 6.16 7.82 49.98
N LEU A 109 6.64 7.65 48.75
CA LEU A 109 8.00 7.20 48.46
C LEU A 109 8.98 8.24 49.03
N ARG A 110 9.55 7.94 50.20
CA ARG A 110 10.68 8.68 50.74
C ARG A 110 11.88 8.46 49.81
N LEU A 111 12.20 9.47 49.01
CA LEU A 111 13.45 9.56 48.28
C LEU A 111 14.60 9.60 49.30
N LEU A 112 15.30 8.47 49.46
CA LEU A 112 16.60 8.45 50.12
C LEU A 112 17.57 9.30 49.28
N PRO A 113 18.41 10.14 49.93
CA PRO A 113 19.40 10.92 49.20
C PRO A 113 20.37 9.95 48.53
N GLN A 114 20.40 9.98 47.20
CA GLN A 114 21.41 9.24 46.45
C GLN A 114 22.76 9.78 46.85
N HIS A 115 23.53 8.93 47.52
CA HIS A 115 24.92 9.19 47.84
C HIS A 115 25.64 9.44 46.52
N ARG A 116 25.99 10.71 46.30
CA ARG A 116 26.75 11.21 45.17
C ARG A 116 28.11 10.52 45.19
N GLN A 117 28.23 9.38 44.50
CA GLN A 117 29.55 8.89 44.12
C GLN A 117 30.04 9.81 43.00
N GLN A 118 30.96 10.68 43.38
CA GLN A 118 31.75 11.49 42.46
C GLN A 118 32.58 10.53 41.60
N VAL A 119 32.17 10.36 40.34
CA VAL A 119 33.02 9.73 39.32
C VAL A 119 34.09 10.77 38.96
N PRO A 120 35.40 10.42 39.03
CA PRO A 120 36.46 11.36 38.69
C PRO A 120 36.41 11.73 37.20
N PRO A 121 36.77 12.97 36.83
CA PRO A 121 36.86 13.39 35.44
C PRO A 121 38.15 12.82 34.84
N GLN A 122 38.09 11.59 34.34
CA GLN A 122 39.06 11.16 33.34
C GLN A 122 38.54 11.56 31.97
N ALA A 123 38.97 12.74 31.54
CA ALA A 123 39.03 13.11 30.13
C ALA A 123 40.00 12.14 29.44
N GLN A 124 39.50 10.96 29.08
CA GLN A 124 40.10 10.17 28.02
C GLN A 124 39.50 10.73 26.74
N ALA A 125 40.31 11.50 26.01
CA ALA A 125 40.01 11.88 24.65
C ALA A 125 39.60 10.60 23.90
N LEU A 126 38.40 10.62 23.31
CA LEU A 126 37.99 9.63 22.34
C LEU A 126 39.13 9.54 21.32
N PRO A 127 39.73 8.36 21.09
CA PRO A 127 40.61 8.23 19.94
C PRO A 127 39.75 8.57 18.73
N THR A 128 40.01 9.73 18.14
CA THR A 128 39.47 10.09 16.83
C THR A 128 40.29 9.31 15.83
N THR A 129 40.17 7.98 15.89
CA THR A 129 40.55 7.13 14.79
C THR A 129 39.44 7.35 13.78
N ALA A 130 39.64 8.34 12.91
CA ALA A 130 39.07 8.30 11.58
C ALA A 130 39.65 7.02 10.92
N THR A 131 39.03 5.88 11.19
CA THR A 131 39.21 4.69 10.38
C THR A 131 38.59 5.00 9.05
N THR A 132 39.45 5.34 8.09
CA THR A 132 39.18 5.21 6.67
C THR A 132 38.97 3.71 6.38
N THR A 133 37.80 3.17 6.72
CA THR A 133 37.43 1.78 6.39
C THR A 133 37.00 1.72 4.93
N THR A 134 37.98 1.73 4.04
CA THR A 134 37.80 1.00 2.80
C THR A 134 37.84 -0.49 3.11
N ASN A 135 36.72 -1.16 2.83
CA ASN A 135 36.64 -2.56 2.37
C ASN A 135 36.57 -3.69 3.41
N ASN A 136 35.45 -3.79 4.13
CA ASN A 136 34.90 -5.14 4.38
C ASN A 136 33.36 -5.11 4.33
N LEU A 137 32.82 -4.73 3.17
CA LEU A 137 31.39 -4.91 2.90
C LEU A 137 31.15 -6.38 2.52
N PRO A 138 29.98 -6.95 2.87
CA PRO A 138 29.60 -8.29 2.44
C PRO A 138 29.69 -8.47 0.92
N ALA A 139 29.99 -9.68 0.44
CA ALA A 139 30.26 -9.95 -0.98
C ALA A 139 29.10 -9.53 -1.92
N GLN A 140 27.86 -9.62 -1.46
CA GLN A 140 26.66 -9.16 -2.18
C GLN A 140 26.64 -7.64 -2.44
N CYS A 141 27.50 -6.86 -1.79
CA CYS A 141 27.70 -5.44 -2.08
C CYS A 141 28.56 -5.18 -3.32
N SER A 142 29.18 -6.23 -3.88
CA SER A 142 29.95 -6.18 -5.11
C SER A 142 29.43 -7.13 -6.18
N SER A 143 28.59 -8.11 -5.81
CA SER A 143 28.00 -9.10 -6.71
C SER A 143 26.47 -9.08 -6.59
N TYR A 144 25.82 -8.34 -7.51
CA TYR A 144 24.37 -8.20 -7.59
C TYR A 144 23.93 -7.82 -8.99
N THR A 145 22.66 -8.06 -9.32
CA THR A 145 22.02 -7.55 -10.53
C THR A 145 21.30 -6.23 -10.23
N THR A 146 21.29 -5.31 -11.19
CA THR A 146 20.58 -4.03 -11.03
C THR A 146 19.24 -4.06 -11.76
N ILE A 147 18.16 -3.64 -11.10
CA ILE A 147 16.85 -3.42 -11.71
C ILE A 147 16.58 -1.92 -11.77
N THR A 148 16.27 -1.42 -12.97
CA THR A 148 16.00 0.00 -13.25
C THR A 148 14.59 0.29 -13.76
N ASP A 149 13.74 -0.74 -13.85
CA ASP A 149 12.37 -0.65 -14.35
C ASP A 149 11.51 0.31 -13.51
N SER A 150 11.17 1.45 -14.11
CA SER A 150 10.41 2.52 -13.48
C SER A 150 8.99 2.14 -13.11
N THR A 151 8.43 1.10 -13.72
CA THR A 151 7.07 0.65 -13.41
C THR A 151 6.95 0.04 -12.01
N ARG A 152 8.07 -0.25 -11.34
CA ARG A 152 8.11 -0.77 -9.95
C ARG A 152 7.98 0.31 -8.89
N ASN A 153 8.17 1.57 -9.28
CA ASN A 153 8.09 2.69 -8.36
C ASN A 153 6.68 2.84 -7.79
N ILE A 154 6.58 3.20 -6.51
CA ILE A 154 5.33 3.37 -5.78
C ILE A 154 4.39 4.41 -6.40
N ALA A 155 4.93 5.40 -7.11
CA ALA A 155 4.15 6.39 -7.84
C ALA A 155 3.53 5.84 -9.14
N TYR A 156 4.01 4.71 -9.65
CA TYR A 156 3.48 4.12 -10.87
C TYR A 156 2.18 3.35 -10.60
N SER A 157 1.07 3.91 -11.05
CA SER A 157 -0.29 3.39 -10.78
C SER A 157 -0.82 2.55 -11.94
N SER A 158 -0.41 1.28 -12.00
CA SER A 158 -0.98 0.27 -12.92
C SER A 158 -0.89 -1.13 -12.30
N SER A 159 -1.55 -2.13 -12.92
CA SER A 159 -1.61 -3.50 -12.39
C SER A 159 -1.51 -4.59 -13.47
N SER A 160 -0.49 -4.52 -14.32
CA SER A 160 -0.35 -5.40 -15.49
C SER A 160 0.91 -6.28 -15.48
N THR A 161 1.69 -6.28 -14.40
CA THR A 161 3.01 -6.93 -14.33
C THR A 161 3.22 -7.70 -13.02
N CYS A 162 4.17 -8.65 -13.06
CA CYS A 162 4.50 -9.53 -11.96
C CYS A 162 5.96 -9.98 -11.96
N ASP A 163 6.41 -10.53 -10.83
CA ASP A 163 7.81 -10.90 -10.60
C ASP A 163 8.10 -12.40 -10.67
N THR A 164 7.10 -13.25 -10.92
CA THR A 164 7.27 -14.71 -10.92
C THR A 164 8.20 -15.23 -12.01
N SER A 165 8.32 -14.53 -13.14
CA SER A 165 9.24 -14.89 -14.23
C SER A 165 10.61 -14.23 -14.12
N LEU A 166 10.72 -13.15 -13.32
CA LEU A 166 11.98 -12.43 -13.15
C LEU A 166 12.89 -13.10 -12.10
N PHE A 167 12.29 -13.77 -11.13
CA PHE A 167 13.00 -14.47 -10.07
C PHE A 167 12.69 -15.97 -10.10
N SER A 168 13.54 -16.75 -9.43
CA SER A 168 13.34 -18.20 -9.26
C SER A 168 13.15 -18.52 -7.77
N SER A 169 13.04 -19.81 -7.42
CA SER A 169 13.05 -20.26 -6.02
C SER A 169 14.41 -20.04 -5.34
N THR A 170 15.49 -19.87 -6.11
CA THR A 170 16.83 -19.56 -5.59
C THR A 170 16.99 -18.04 -5.42
N PRO A 171 17.43 -17.56 -4.24
CA PRO A 171 17.60 -16.13 -4.00
C PRO A 171 18.62 -15.49 -4.96
N THR A 172 18.22 -14.36 -5.54
CA THR A 172 19.07 -13.53 -6.40
C THR A 172 19.32 -12.20 -5.74
N TRP A 173 20.59 -11.78 -5.63
CA TRP A 173 20.96 -10.49 -5.06
C TRP A 173 20.68 -9.36 -6.05
N VAL A 174 19.82 -8.42 -5.65
CA VAL A 174 19.34 -7.31 -6.49
C VAL A 174 19.53 -5.96 -5.82
N LYS A 175 19.99 -4.98 -6.60
CA LYS A 175 19.94 -3.56 -6.29
C LYS A 175 18.86 -2.88 -7.15
N PHE A 176 18.01 -2.07 -6.53
CA PHE A 176 17.14 -1.16 -7.27
C PHE A 176 17.85 0.18 -7.49
N SER A 177 17.72 0.75 -8.68
CA SER A 177 18.25 2.09 -8.98
C SER A 177 17.49 2.79 -10.11
N GLY A 178 17.82 4.06 -10.39
CA GLY A 178 17.24 4.80 -11.50
C GLY A 178 15.73 4.99 -11.33
N GLY A 179 14.96 4.75 -12.40
CA GLY A 179 13.51 4.91 -12.39
C GLY A 179 12.79 3.95 -11.44
N ALA A 180 13.37 2.78 -11.15
CA ALA A 180 12.86 1.86 -10.13
C ALA A 180 13.03 2.43 -8.72
N GLY A 181 13.82 3.50 -8.52
CA GLY A 181 14.14 4.02 -7.20
C GLY A 181 15.18 3.21 -6.46
N SER A 182 15.29 3.41 -5.13
CA SER A 182 16.50 3.01 -4.40
C SER A 182 16.32 1.84 -3.43
N ARG A 183 15.08 1.47 -3.08
CA ARG A 183 14.78 0.42 -2.10
C ARG A 183 13.35 -0.09 -2.23
N ILE A 184 13.09 -1.27 -1.68
CA ILE A 184 11.72 -1.75 -1.47
C ILE A 184 11.04 -0.83 -0.44
N VAL A 185 9.77 -0.48 -0.67
CA VAL A 185 8.98 0.33 0.27
C VAL A 185 8.85 -0.39 1.61
N THR A 186 8.92 0.34 2.73
CA THR A 186 8.98 -0.22 4.10
C THR A 186 7.65 -0.14 4.84
N SER A 187 6.59 0.25 4.14
CA SER A 187 5.23 0.34 4.65
C SER A 187 4.26 -0.20 3.61
N ALA A 188 3.13 -0.73 4.08
CA ALA A 188 2.07 -1.22 3.22
C ALA A 188 1.60 -0.13 2.25
N SER A 189 1.64 -0.46 0.96
CA SER A 189 1.22 0.40 -0.14
C SER A 189 -0.24 0.10 -0.51
N SER A 190 -0.90 1.00 -1.24
CA SER A 190 -2.24 0.70 -1.80
C SER A 190 -2.18 -0.49 -2.76
N VAL A 191 -3.31 -1.10 -3.10
CA VAL A 191 -3.38 -2.08 -4.20
C VAL A 191 -3.25 -1.38 -5.55
N SER A 192 -2.87 -2.12 -6.60
CA SER A 192 -2.80 -1.61 -7.99
C SER A 192 -1.79 -0.46 -8.23
N VAL A 193 -0.67 -0.49 -7.51
CA VAL A 193 0.50 0.40 -7.73
C VAL A 193 1.75 -0.45 -7.98
N CYS A 194 2.87 0.18 -8.32
CA CYS A 194 4.14 -0.51 -8.62
C CYS A 194 4.00 -1.47 -9.82
N GLY A 195 3.03 -1.20 -10.68
CA GLY A 195 2.75 -1.96 -11.90
C GLY A 195 2.09 -3.31 -11.66
N THR A 196 1.61 -3.60 -10.45
CA THR A 196 1.07 -4.91 -10.07
C THR A 196 -0.25 -4.80 -9.31
N ASP A 197 -0.99 -5.89 -9.22
CA ASP A 197 -2.24 -5.97 -8.47
C ASP A 197 -2.00 -5.89 -6.96
N ALA A 198 -1.05 -6.68 -6.44
CA ALA A 198 -0.73 -6.77 -5.01
C ALA A 198 0.75 -6.38 -4.74
N PRO A 199 1.01 -5.12 -4.36
CA PRO A 199 2.36 -4.63 -4.15
C PRO A 199 3.00 -5.20 -2.89
N GLY A 200 4.26 -5.62 -3.03
CA GLY A 200 5.10 -6.13 -1.97
C GLY A 200 5.84 -5.01 -1.25
N TRP A 201 5.76 -4.98 0.08
CA TRP A 201 6.49 -4.06 0.95
C TRP A 201 7.34 -4.83 1.96
N TYR A 202 8.50 -4.29 2.32
CA TYR A 202 9.42 -4.92 3.28
C TYR A 202 8.97 -4.66 4.71
N ASN A 203 8.55 -5.73 5.38
CA ASN A 203 8.23 -5.80 6.79
C ASN A 203 9.44 -6.32 7.57
N GLY A 204 10.32 -5.41 7.95
CA GLY A 204 11.52 -5.71 8.73
C GLY A 204 12.31 -4.44 9.05
N ALA A 205 13.28 -4.57 9.94
CA ALA A 205 14.19 -3.48 10.26
C ALA A 205 15.26 -3.33 9.17
N MET A 206 15.41 -2.13 8.62
CA MET A 206 16.49 -1.83 7.68
C MET A 206 17.86 -1.97 8.36
N PRO A 207 18.83 -2.65 7.75
CA PRO A 207 20.11 -2.94 8.41
C PRO A 207 21.03 -1.72 8.51
N PRO A 208 21.88 -1.68 9.55
CA PRO A 208 23.06 -0.80 9.58
C PRO A 208 24.03 -1.09 8.43
N VAL A 209 24.89 -0.12 8.11
CA VAL A 209 25.91 -0.26 7.06
C VAL A 209 26.79 -1.48 7.31
N GLY A 210 27.02 -2.29 6.27
CA GLY A 210 27.83 -3.50 6.31
C GLY A 210 27.13 -4.73 6.90
N VAL A 211 25.87 -4.59 7.34
CA VAL A 211 25.12 -5.66 7.99
C VAL A 211 24.01 -6.19 7.08
N SER A 212 23.73 -7.49 7.20
CA SER A 212 22.57 -8.14 6.58
C SER A 212 21.49 -8.42 7.63
N ASN A 213 20.24 -8.11 7.29
CA ASN A 213 19.07 -8.46 8.10
C ASN A 213 18.13 -9.36 7.29
N THR A 214 17.52 -10.32 7.98
CA THR A 214 16.38 -11.07 7.45
C THR A 214 15.10 -10.29 7.72
N GLY A 215 14.19 -10.28 6.77
CA GLY A 215 12.83 -9.78 6.98
C GLY A 215 11.86 -10.45 6.01
N THR A 216 10.66 -9.92 5.95
CA THR A 216 9.59 -10.48 5.12
C THR A 216 9.08 -9.41 4.18
N VAL A 217 9.02 -9.69 2.88
CA VAL A 217 8.22 -8.88 1.97
C VAL A 217 6.79 -9.39 2.05
N CYS A 218 5.88 -8.52 2.49
CA CYS A 218 4.44 -8.75 2.57
C CYS A 218 3.74 -8.17 1.35
N TYR A 219 2.82 -8.91 0.74
CA TYR A 219 2.03 -8.43 -0.41
C TYR A 219 0.63 -8.03 0.03
N ASN A 220 0.28 -6.76 -0.19
CA ASN A 220 -1.03 -6.22 0.21
C ASN A 220 -2.11 -6.61 -0.80
N TRP A 221 -3.19 -7.24 -0.33
CA TRP A 221 -4.34 -7.58 -1.16
C TRP A 221 -5.62 -7.74 -0.33
N ALA A 222 -6.76 -7.33 -0.92
CA ALA A 222 -8.10 -7.56 -0.37
C ALA A 222 -8.29 -7.17 1.12
N GLY A 223 -7.63 -6.09 1.56
CA GLY A 223 -7.71 -5.60 2.94
C GLY A 223 -6.78 -6.29 3.93
N ASN A 224 -6.04 -7.31 3.52
CA ASN A 224 -4.93 -7.89 4.27
C ASN A 224 -3.60 -7.33 3.73
N ASN A 225 -2.88 -6.60 4.56
CA ASN A 225 -1.60 -5.99 4.20
C ASN A 225 -0.46 -6.99 4.01
N CYS A 226 -0.65 -8.27 4.36
CA CYS A 226 0.31 -9.35 4.16
C CYS A 226 -0.42 -10.64 3.76
N ASN A 227 -1.18 -10.58 2.65
CA ASN A 227 -1.95 -11.74 2.16
C ASN A 227 -1.05 -12.85 1.62
N TRP A 228 0.09 -12.49 1.05
CA TRP A 228 1.20 -13.39 0.73
C TRP A 228 2.49 -12.81 1.29
N SER A 229 3.54 -13.63 1.32
CA SER A 229 4.84 -13.16 1.75
C SER A 229 6.00 -13.96 1.17
N ASN A 230 7.16 -13.31 1.08
CA ASN A 230 8.46 -13.95 0.88
C ASN A 230 9.41 -13.57 2.01
N ASN A 231 10.17 -14.53 2.52
CA ASN A 231 11.32 -14.24 3.37
C ASN A 231 12.49 -13.78 2.50
N VAL A 232 13.12 -12.68 2.88
CA VAL A 232 14.21 -12.07 2.12
C VAL A 232 15.34 -11.67 3.06
N GLN A 233 16.54 -11.51 2.51
CA GLN A 233 17.63 -10.82 3.18
C GLN A 233 17.87 -9.47 2.53
N VAL A 234 18.19 -8.46 3.33
CA VAL A 234 18.60 -7.14 2.88
C VAL A 234 19.96 -6.81 3.47
N THR A 235 20.84 -6.21 2.69
CA THR A 235 22.15 -5.73 3.14
C THR A 235 22.30 -4.26 2.84
N ASN A 236 22.82 -3.47 3.78
CA ASN A 236 23.17 -2.07 3.55
C ASN A 236 24.63 -1.97 3.10
N CYS A 237 24.84 -1.63 1.84
CA CYS A 237 26.15 -1.61 1.19
C CYS A 237 26.80 -0.23 1.20
N ASN A 238 26.51 0.57 2.21
CA ASN A 238 26.99 1.95 2.34
C ASN A 238 26.48 2.86 1.21
N GLY A 239 25.22 3.28 1.30
CA GLY A 239 24.59 4.21 0.36
C GLY A 239 23.58 3.56 -0.61
N PHE A 240 23.49 2.23 -0.63
CA PHE A 240 22.44 1.49 -1.32
C PHE A 240 22.13 0.17 -0.61
N TYR A 241 20.98 -0.41 -0.92
CA TYR A 241 20.56 -1.70 -0.40
C TYR A 241 20.61 -2.75 -1.51
N VAL A 242 21.01 -3.96 -1.13
CA VAL A 242 20.86 -5.16 -1.96
C VAL A 242 19.95 -6.15 -1.26
N TYR A 243 19.13 -6.85 -2.03
CA TYR A 243 18.12 -7.76 -1.54
C TYR A 243 18.32 -9.15 -2.15
N ALA A 244 18.32 -10.20 -1.33
CA ALA A 244 18.24 -11.57 -1.81
C ALA A 244 16.75 -11.90 -2.03
N LEU A 245 16.30 -11.82 -3.28
CA LEU A 245 14.90 -11.97 -3.68
C LEU A 245 14.63 -13.31 -4.35
N ILE A 246 13.46 -13.87 -4.07
CA ILE A 246 12.93 -15.09 -4.71
C ILE A 246 11.64 -14.78 -5.47
N ALA A 247 11.19 -15.71 -6.30
CA ALA A 247 9.90 -15.61 -6.98
C ALA A 247 8.76 -15.39 -5.98
N PRO A 248 7.84 -14.43 -6.22
CA PRO A 248 6.60 -14.36 -5.46
C PRO A 248 5.75 -15.62 -5.61
N PRO A 249 4.89 -15.95 -4.62
CA PRO A 249 4.05 -17.15 -4.69
C PRO A 249 3.04 -17.19 -5.85
N THR A 250 2.62 -16.03 -6.37
CA THR A 250 1.66 -15.92 -7.47
C THR A 250 2.04 -14.75 -8.40
N CYS A 251 1.52 -14.74 -9.65
CA CYS A 251 1.83 -13.70 -10.64
C CYS A 251 1.02 -12.41 -10.46
N ASN A 252 0.29 -12.20 -9.36
CA ASN A 252 -0.32 -10.88 -9.12
C ASN A 252 0.54 -10.02 -8.20
N LEU A 253 1.79 -10.44 -7.99
CA LEU A 253 2.68 -9.93 -6.95
C LEU A 253 3.96 -9.35 -7.56
N ARG A 254 4.44 -8.26 -6.95
CA ARG A 254 5.68 -7.60 -7.36
C ARG A 254 6.35 -6.91 -6.19
N TYR A 255 7.67 -6.90 -6.15
CA TYR A 255 8.43 -6.10 -5.20
C TYR A 255 8.27 -4.61 -5.55
N CYS A 256 7.62 -3.86 -4.67
CA CYS A 256 7.37 -2.44 -4.87
C CYS A 256 8.51 -1.59 -4.31
N THR A 257 8.89 -0.54 -5.04
CA THR A 257 10.05 0.29 -4.72
C THR A 257 9.71 1.78 -4.59
N THR A 258 10.57 2.55 -3.90
CA THR A 258 10.38 3.99 -3.62
C THR A 258 10.56 4.88 -4.83
#